data_AF-A0A821HWP6-F1
#
_entry.id   AF-A0A821HWP6-F1
#
_cell.length_a   1.000
_cell.length_b   1.000
_cell.length_c   1.000
_cell.angle_alpha   90.00
_cell.angle_beta   90.00
_cell.angle_gamma   90.00
#
_symmetry.space_group_name_H-M   'P 1'
#
loop_
_entity.id
_entity.type
_entity.pdbx_description
1 polymer ?
#
loop_
_entity_poly.entity_id
_entity_poly.type
_entity_poly.pdbx_seq_one_letter_code
_entity_poly.pdbx_strand_id
1 'polypeptide(L)'
;MHLGWTDYGVLIILLGLSGFIGLYHGCIRSKQLSTNEFLIADGRMKTLPTAMSLLASIMSAATLLGGPVEIYAYGTMYLYWIVAWLTGAYFTANLFIPIFRRIGNISIYAYFEQRFSLSVRIIITSMFVIVNMIFLAIILYGPSLALSQVTGLHIWFAIGSCGIICTLYTSIGGIKAVIWTDVAQTITIFFGIVLSIIFGFINTGGIRKVFEIAINGNRIQFANITFDLSTRYTIWSIIIGGSFYTTAGYSCL
;
A
#
# COMPACT_ATOMS: atom_id res chain seq x y z
N MET A 1 27.21 2.77 3.72
CA MET A 1 26.82 4.17 3.53
C MET A 1 26.33 4.68 4.88
N HIS A 2 27.12 5.48 5.59
CA HIS A 2 26.63 6.18 6.78
C HIS A 2 25.97 7.47 6.32
N LEU A 3 24.76 7.73 6.80
CA LEU A 3 24.02 8.94 6.47
C LEU A 3 24.72 10.17 7.08
N GLY A 4 24.75 11.26 6.33
CA GLY A 4 25.22 12.54 6.83
C GLY A 4 24.23 13.11 7.84
N TRP A 5 24.69 14.06 8.67
CA TRP A 5 23.84 14.81 9.61
C TRP A 5 22.63 15.46 8.92
N THR A 6 22.77 15.80 7.64
CA THR A 6 21.70 16.33 6.78
C THR A 6 20.59 15.32 6.54
N ASP A 7 20.91 14.04 6.36
CA ASP A 7 19.92 13.03 6.01
C ASP A 7 19.12 12.58 7.24
N TYR A 8 19.77 12.56 8.42
CA TYR A 8 19.06 12.42 9.70
C TYR A 8 18.08 13.58 9.91
N GLY A 9 18.48 14.81 9.57
CA GLY A 9 17.61 15.99 9.60
C GLY A 9 16.38 15.81 8.71
N VAL A 10 16.56 15.36 7.46
CA VAL A 10 15.45 15.08 6.53
C VAL A 10 14.54 13.98 7.06
N LEU A 11 15.09 12.89 7.61
CA LEU A 11 14.31 11.78 8.13
C LEU A 11 13.49 12.17 9.37
N ILE A 12 14.06 12.96 10.28
CA ILE A 12 13.37 13.51 11.45
C ILE A 12 12.29 14.50 11.02
N ILE A 13 12.56 15.36 10.02
CA ILE A 13 11.56 16.28 9.47
C ILE A 13 10.43 15.50 8.80
N LEU A 14 10.72 14.42 8.07
CA LEU A 14 9.72 13.63 7.36
C LEU A 14 8.81 12.85 8.32
N LEU A 15 9.40 12.13 9.27
CA LEU A 15 8.68 11.40 10.32
C LEU A 15 7.96 12.36 11.28
N GLY A 16 8.60 13.50 11.55
CA GLY A 16 8.03 14.59 12.35
C GLY A 16 6.83 15.22 11.65
N LEU A 17 6.89 15.51 10.36
CA LEU A 17 5.76 16.05 9.60
C LEU A 17 4.61 15.05 9.52
N SER A 18 4.87 13.78 9.22
CA SER A 18 3.81 12.77 9.11
C SER A 18 3.13 12.53 10.46
N GLY A 19 3.92 12.41 11.53
CA GLY A 19 3.43 12.32 12.90
C GLY A 19 2.68 13.58 13.34
N PHE A 20 3.19 14.77 13.00
CA PHE A 20 2.56 16.05 13.32
C PHE A 20 1.26 16.25 12.56
N ILE A 21 1.16 15.88 11.28
CA ILE A 21 -0.09 15.95 10.51
C ILE A 21 -1.13 15.01 11.11
N GLY A 22 -0.73 13.78 11.48
CA GLY A 22 -1.60 12.81 12.14
C GLY A 22 -2.09 13.29 13.52
N LEU A 23 -1.18 13.81 14.35
CA LEU A 23 -1.50 14.34 15.69
C LEU A 23 -2.27 15.67 15.62
N TYR A 24 -1.97 16.56 14.68
CA TYR A 24 -2.65 17.83 14.49
C TYR A 24 -4.11 17.59 14.07
N HIS A 25 -4.34 16.74 13.07
CA HIS A 25 -5.70 16.39 12.65
C HIS A 25 -6.45 15.53 13.67
N GLY A 26 -5.75 14.67 14.41
CA GLY A 26 -6.32 13.91 15.52
C GLY A 26 -6.72 14.78 16.71
N CYS A 27 -5.80 15.57 17.27
CA CYS A 27 -6.05 16.35 18.49
C CYS A 27 -6.96 17.58 18.28
N ILE A 28 -6.86 18.29 17.15
CA ILE A 28 -7.64 19.53 16.95
C ILE A 28 -9.09 19.24 16.52
N ARG A 29 -9.35 18.05 15.95
CA ARG A 29 -10.67 17.66 15.45
C ARG A 29 -11.37 16.56 16.25
N SER A 30 -10.69 15.95 17.22
CA SER A 30 -11.23 14.91 18.14
C SER A 30 -12.34 15.39 19.09
N LYS A 31 -12.65 16.69 19.13
CA LYS A 31 -13.57 17.24 20.13
C LYS A 31 -15.01 16.70 20.11
N GLN A 32 -15.43 15.86 19.16
CA GLN A 32 -16.70 15.13 19.21
C GLN A 32 -16.79 14.02 18.13
N LEU A 33 -16.14 12.87 18.32
CA LEU A 33 -16.22 11.76 17.35
C LEU A 33 -17.40 10.84 17.67
N SER A 34 -18.45 10.86 16.85
CA SER A 34 -19.42 9.74 16.81
C SER A 34 -18.77 8.52 16.15
N THR A 35 -19.22 7.29 16.46
CA THR A 35 -18.69 6.06 15.84
C THR A 35 -18.70 6.12 14.29
N ASN A 36 -19.71 6.79 13.71
CA ASN A 36 -19.79 7.01 12.26
C ASN A 36 -18.75 8.01 11.74
N GLU A 37 -18.38 9.01 12.53
CA GLU A 37 -17.34 9.96 12.16
C GLU A 37 -15.95 9.31 12.20
N PHE A 38 -15.73 8.43 13.18
CA PHE A 38 -14.49 7.65 13.33
C PHE A 38 -14.31 6.62 12.21
N LEU A 39 -15.39 5.93 11.80
CA LEU A 39 -15.33 4.84 10.81
C LEU A 39 -15.56 5.29 9.36
N ILE A 40 -16.38 6.33 9.11
CA ILE A 40 -16.87 6.69 7.76
C ILE A 40 -16.47 8.12 7.36
N ALA A 41 -15.82 8.87 8.26
CA ALA A 41 -15.49 10.27 8.04
C ALA A 41 -16.69 11.14 7.59
N ASP A 42 -17.89 10.86 8.11
CA ASP A 42 -19.19 11.50 7.78
C ASP A 42 -19.61 11.46 6.31
N GLY A 43 -18.93 10.71 5.44
CA GLY A 43 -19.22 10.69 4.00
C GLY A 43 -19.00 12.03 3.27
N ARG A 44 -18.40 13.04 3.93
CA ARG A 44 -18.16 14.39 3.38
C ARG A 44 -16.71 14.60 2.90
N MET A 45 -15.91 13.54 2.81
CA MET A 45 -14.53 13.61 2.35
C MET A 45 -14.48 13.91 0.83
N LYS A 46 -13.55 14.76 0.43
CA LYS A 46 -13.32 15.07 -0.99
C LYS A 46 -12.86 13.79 -1.71
N THR A 47 -13.33 13.58 -2.93
CA THR A 47 -13.07 12.37 -3.73
C THR A 47 -11.58 12.10 -3.97
N LEU A 48 -10.78 13.15 -4.17
CA LEU A 48 -9.36 13.04 -4.46
C LEU A 48 -8.54 12.48 -3.26
N PRO A 49 -8.61 13.05 -2.03
CA PRO A 49 -7.98 12.46 -0.85
C PRO A 49 -8.37 11.01 -0.58
N THR A 50 -9.66 10.66 -0.77
CA THR A 50 -10.13 9.29 -0.56
C THR A 50 -9.54 8.33 -1.60
N ALA A 51 -9.49 8.73 -2.88
CA ALA A 51 -8.85 7.93 -3.92
C ALA A 51 -7.35 7.76 -3.68
N MET A 52 -6.66 8.82 -3.25
CA MET A 52 -5.24 8.75 -2.91
C MET A 52 -4.95 7.85 -1.71
N SER A 53 -5.77 7.92 -0.65
CA SER A 53 -5.60 7.02 0.50
C SER A 53 -5.93 5.58 0.15
N LEU A 54 -6.94 5.33 -0.71
CA LEU A 54 -7.21 4.00 -1.23
C LEU A 54 -5.98 3.46 -2.00
N LEU A 55 -5.41 4.26 -2.90
CA LEU A 55 -4.19 3.90 -3.63
C LEU A 55 -3.00 3.66 -2.67
N ALA A 56 -2.81 4.53 -1.68
CA ALA A 56 -1.76 4.40 -0.67
C ALA A 56 -1.90 3.09 0.13
N SER A 57 -3.12 2.75 0.52
CA SER A 57 -3.43 1.52 1.26
C SER A 57 -3.17 0.26 0.45
N ILE A 58 -3.38 0.31 -0.87
CA ILE A 58 -3.09 -0.80 -1.78
C ILE A 58 -1.58 -0.91 -2.05
N MET A 59 -0.87 0.22 -2.06
CA MET A 59 0.58 0.28 -2.28
C MET A 59 1.34 -0.03 -0.98
N SER A 60 1.65 -1.32 -0.77
CA SER A 60 2.48 -1.73 0.36
C SER A 60 3.97 -1.40 0.16
N ALA A 61 4.71 -1.24 1.27
CA ALA A 61 6.17 -1.14 1.25
C ALA A 61 6.84 -2.34 0.57
N ALA A 62 6.22 -3.52 0.66
CA ALA A 62 6.68 -4.73 -0.02
C ALA A 62 6.57 -4.61 -1.54
N THR A 63 5.52 -3.98 -2.07
CA THR A 63 5.37 -3.74 -3.52
C THR A 63 6.41 -2.72 -4.01
N LEU A 64 6.66 -1.68 -3.22
CA LEU A 64 7.61 -0.62 -3.59
C LEU A 64 9.05 -1.13 -3.68
N LEU A 65 9.48 -1.99 -2.75
CA LEU A 65 10.81 -2.61 -2.77
C LEU A 65 10.87 -3.85 -3.67
N GLY A 66 9.81 -4.65 -3.68
CA GLY A 66 9.75 -5.92 -4.41
C GLY A 66 9.59 -5.75 -5.91
N GLY A 67 8.81 -4.76 -6.37
CA GLY A 67 8.57 -4.52 -7.80
C GLY A 67 9.86 -4.29 -8.61
N PRO A 68 10.74 -3.36 -8.22
CA PRO A 68 12.02 -3.16 -8.91
C PRO A 68 12.93 -4.39 -8.87
N VAL A 69 12.96 -5.13 -7.75
CA VAL A 69 13.75 -6.37 -7.60
C VAL A 69 13.24 -7.45 -8.55
N GLU A 70 11.92 -7.61 -8.64
CA GLU A 70 11.28 -8.58 -9.54
C GLU A 70 11.56 -8.23 -11.01
N ILE A 71 11.46 -6.95 -11.39
CA ILE A 71 11.79 -6.48 -12.75
C ILE A 71 13.28 -6.69 -13.05
N TYR A 72 14.15 -6.45 -12.08
CA TYR A 72 15.59 -6.61 -12.25
C TYR A 72 16.01 -8.08 -12.43
N ALA A 73 15.37 -8.99 -11.68
CA ALA A 73 15.69 -10.42 -11.69
C ALA A 73 14.98 -11.20 -12.80
N TYR A 74 13.71 -10.89 -13.08
CA TYR A 74 12.83 -11.70 -13.94
C TYR A 74 12.27 -10.94 -15.15
N GLY A 75 12.58 -9.65 -15.29
CA GLY A 75 12.29 -8.85 -16.48
C GLY A 75 10.99 -8.06 -16.44
N THR A 76 10.69 -7.38 -17.54
CA THR A 76 9.62 -6.37 -17.65
C THR A 76 8.19 -6.92 -17.64
N MET A 77 7.98 -8.24 -17.62
CA MET A 77 6.62 -8.82 -17.59
C MET A 77 5.83 -8.43 -16.34
N TYR A 78 6.51 -8.09 -15.25
CA TYR A 78 5.85 -7.58 -14.04
C TYR A 78 4.99 -6.33 -14.32
N LEU A 79 5.29 -5.53 -15.35
CA LEU A 79 4.50 -4.35 -15.72
C LEU A 79 3.04 -4.66 -16.07
N TYR A 80 2.72 -5.89 -16.49
CA TYR A 80 1.34 -6.29 -16.77
C TYR A 80 0.45 -6.33 -15.52
N TRP A 81 1.03 -6.29 -14.31
CA TRP A 81 0.27 -6.11 -13.08
C TRP A 81 -0.51 -4.80 -13.04
N ILE A 82 -0.07 -3.76 -13.75
CA ILE A 82 -0.82 -2.50 -13.88
C ILE A 82 -2.17 -2.76 -14.56
N VAL A 83 -2.19 -3.59 -15.60
CA VAL A 83 -3.43 -3.97 -16.29
C VAL A 83 -4.35 -4.73 -15.34
N ALA A 84 -3.79 -5.67 -14.57
CA ALA A 84 -4.53 -6.43 -13.56
C ALA A 84 -5.14 -5.53 -12.46
N TRP A 85 -4.43 -4.49 -12.02
CA TRP A 85 -4.94 -3.50 -11.06
C TRP A 85 -6.11 -2.70 -11.64
N LEU A 86 -6.00 -2.26 -12.89
CA LEU A 86 -7.06 -1.50 -13.56
C LEU A 86 -8.32 -2.34 -13.78
N THR A 87 -8.17 -3.59 -14.24
CA THR A 87 -9.30 -4.50 -14.43
C THR A 87 -9.94 -4.88 -13.11
N GLY A 88 -9.15 -5.18 -12.07
CA GLY A 88 -9.65 -5.46 -10.72
C GLY A 88 -10.45 -4.29 -10.15
N ALA A 89 -9.92 -3.06 -10.27
CA ALA A 89 -10.62 -1.86 -9.82
C ALA A 89 -11.94 -1.65 -10.58
N TYR A 90 -11.96 -1.91 -11.89
CA TYR A 90 -13.16 -1.84 -12.71
C TYR A 90 -14.23 -2.85 -12.26
N PHE A 91 -13.85 -4.11 -11.99
CA PHE A 91 -14.79 -5.11 -11.49
C PHE A 91 -15.32 -4.77 -10.10
N THR A 92 -14.45 -4.33 -9.18
CA THR A 92 -14.87 -3.90 -7.84
C THR A 92 -15.84 -2.72 -7.91
N ALA A 93 -15.53 -1.72 -8.74
CA ALA A 93 -16.37 -0.52 -8.86
C ALA A 93 -17.75 -0.80 -9.43
N ASN A 94 -17.88 -1.71 -10.41
CA ASN A 94 -19.14 -1.99 -11.08
C ASN A 94 -19.97 -3.11 -10.43
N LEU A 95 -19.33 -4.12 -9.83
CA LEU A 95 -20.03 -5.27 -9.24
C LEU A 95 -20.23 -5.10 -7.73
N PHE A 96 -19.15 -4.83 -7.01
CA PHE A 96 -19.15 -4.91 -5.54
C PHE A 96 -19.67 -3.62 -4.89
N ILE A 97 -19.21 -2.44 -5.33
CA ILE A 97 -19.64 -1.15 -4.74
C ILE A 97 -21.17 -0.95 -4.80
N PRO A 98 -21.89 -1.22 -5.92
CA PRO A 98 -23.34 -1.02 -5.96
C PRO A 98 -24.09 -1.97 -5.03
N ILE A 99 -23.61 -3.20 -4.85
CA ILE A 99 -24.18 -4.17 -3.93
C ILE A 99 -24.02 -3.67 -2.49
N PHE A 100 -22.80 -3.27 -2.10
CA PHE A 100 -22.53 -2.78 -0.75
C PHE A 100 -23.29 -1.50 -0.42
N ARG A 101 -23.38 -0.56 -1.36
CA ARG A 101 -24.18 0.67 -1.16
C ARG A 101 -25.67 0.40 -0.95
N ARG A 102 -26.24 -0.63 -1.61
CA ARG A 102 -27.66 -1.01 -1.43
C ARG A 102 -27.96 -1.63 -0.07
N ILE A 103 -27.00 -2.34 0.52
CA ILE A 103 -27.16 -3.03 1.81
C ILE A 103 -27.12 -2.03 2.98
N GLY A 104 -26.49 -0.87 2.81
CA GLY A 104 -26.47 0.20 3.81
C GLY A 104 -25.66 -0.11 5.08
N ASN A 105 -25.03 -1.29 5.15
CA ASN A 105 -24.17 -1.67 6.25
C ASN A 105 -22.74 -1.18 6.02
N ILE A 106 -22.16 -0.62 7.09
CA ILE A 106 -20.79 -0.07 7.11
C ILE A 106 -19.74 -1.19 6.99
N SER A 107 -20.10 -2.43 7.35
CA SER A 107 -19.20 -3.58 7.36
C SER A 107 -19.71 -4.69 6.46
N ILE A 108 -18.84 -5.20 5.58
CA ILE A 108 -19.08 -6.37 4.73
C ILE A 108 -19.45 -7.60 5.58
N TYR A 109 -18.91 -7.73 6.79
CA TYR A 109 -19.20 -8.85 7.68
C TYR A 109 -20.62 -8.81 8.25
N ALA A 110 -21.21 -7.61 8.38
CA ALA A 110 -22.62 -7.48 8.77
C ALA A 110 -23.56 -8.00 7.68
N TYR A 111 -23.15 -7.93 6.40
CA TYR A 111 -23.91 -8.58 5.33
C TYR A 111 -23.90 -10.11 5.45
N PHE A 112 -22.78 -10.72 5.83
CA PHE A 112 -22.71 -12.16 6.05
C PHE A 112 -23.63 -12.63 7.20
N GLU A 113 -23.83 -11.82 8.23
CA GLU A 113 -24.81 -12.12 9.27
C GLU A 113 -26.25 -12.07 8.75
N GLN A 114 -26.60 -11.03 7.98
CA GLN A 114 -27.94 -10.92 7.40
C GLN A 114 -28.26 -12.04 6.39
N ARG A 115 -27.24 -12.52 5.66
CA ARG A 115 -27.43 -13.54 4.62
C ARG A 115 -27.37 -14.97 5.13
N PHE A 116 -26.56 -15.24 6.17
CA PHE A 116 -26.31 -16.57 6.70
C PHE A 116 -26.69 -16.67 8.18
N SER A 117 -25.80 -16.27 9.09
CA SER A 117 -26.02 -16.30 10.55
C SER A 117 -24.89 -15.58 11.30
N LEU A 118 -25.13 -15.30 12.58
CA LEU A 118 -24.14 -14.70 13.48
C LEU A 118 -22.87 -15.55 13.61
N SER A 119 -23.00 -16.89 13.65
CA SER A 119 -21.86 -17.80 13.74
C SER A 119 -20.89 -17.65 12.56
N VAL A 120 -21.43 -17.49 11.35
CA VAL A 120 -20.63 -17.27 10.14
C VAL A 120 -19.90 -15.93 10.21
N ARG A 121 -20.57 -14.87 10.68
CA ARG A 121 -19.94 -13.55 10.89
C ARG A 121 -18.76 -13.63 11.85
N ILE A 122 -18.94 -14.30 12.99
CA ILE A 122 -17.87 -14.42 14.01
C ILE A 122 -16.66 -15.15 13.41
N ILE A 123 -16.87 -16.28 12.72
CA ILE A 123 -15.79 -17.07 12.12
C ILE A 123 -15.02 -16.24 11.08
N ILE A 124 -15.74 -15.63 10.12
CA ILE A 124 -15.10 -14.85 9.04
C ILE A 124 -14.37 -13.63 9.60
N THR A 125 -14.97 -12.91 10.55
CA THR A 125 -14.33 -11.74 11.17
C THR A 125 -13.08 -12.15 11.95
N SER A 126 -13.14 -13.26 12.69
CA SER A 126 -11.99 -13.77 13.47
C SER A 126 -10.84 -14.20 12.56
N MET A 127 -11.14 -14.94 11.49
CA MET A 127 -10.14 -15.31 10.47
C MET A 127 -9.52 -14.07 9.83
N PHE A 128 -10.33 -13.07 9.48
CA PHE A 128 -9.86 -11.83 8.88
C PHE A 128 -8.91 -11.07 9.82
N VAL A 129 -9.25 -10.94 11.11
CA VAL A 129 -8.38 -10.26 12.08
C VAL A 129 -7.04 -10.97 12.21
N ILE A 130 -7.04 -12.32 12.30
CA ILE A 130 -5.79 -13.10 12.41
C ILE A 130 -4.92 -12.92 11.17
N VAL A 131 -5.49 -13.07 9.98
CA VAL A 131 -4.75 -12.91 8.71
C VAL A 131 -4.20 -11.49 8.57
N ASN A 132 -4.99 -10.47 8.89
CA ASN A 132 -4.52 -9.08 8.85
C ASN A 132 -3.44 -8.80 9.89
N MET A 133 -3.52 -9.39 11.09
CA MET A 133 -2.48 -9.22 12.11
C MET A 133 -1.12 -9.75 11.63
N ILE A 134 -1.11 -10.93 11.00
CA ILE A 134 0.10 -11.51 10.40
C ILE A 134 0.61 -10.64 9.25
N PHE A 135 -0.30 -10.19 8.39
CA PHE A 135 0.03 -9.35 7.24
C PHE A 135 0.64 -7.99 7.67
N LEU A 136 0.05 -7.33 8.66
CA LEU A 136 0.55 -6.07 9.20
C LEU A 136 1.92 -6.25 9.87
N ALA A 137 2.18 -7.38 10.54
CA ALA A 137 3.49 -7.67 11.10
C ALA A 137 4.58 -7.75 10.01
N ILE A 138 4.28 -8.40 8.88
CA ILE A 138 5.19 -8.47 7.73
C ILE A 138 5.39 -7.09 7.10
N ILE A 139 4.31 -6.31 6.94
CA ILE A 139 4.41 -4.96 6.37
C ILE A 139 5.24 -4.05 7.26
N LEU A 140 5.07 -4.11 8.58
CA LEU A 140 5.80 -3.29 9.55
C LEU A 140 7.31 -3.58 9.53
N TYR A 141 7.71 -4.79 9.14
CA TYR A 141 9.12 -5.15 9.01
C TYR A 141 9.84 -4.34 7.93
N GLY A 142 9.19 -4.05 6.79
CA GLY A 142 9.77 -3.27 5.69
C GLY A 142 10.32 -1.89 6.09
N PRO A 143 9.50 -0.97 6.63
CA PRO A 143 9.96 0.34 7.08
C PRO A 143 10.91 0.24 8.27
N SER A 144 10.75 -0.77 9.14
CA SER A 144 11.65 -0.98 10.28
C SER A 144 13.04 -1.42 9.84
N LEU A 145 13.13 -2.26 8.80
CA LEU A 145 14.39 -2.66 8.19
C LEU A 145 15.06 -1.46 7.54
N ALA A 146 14.31 -0.66 6.76
CA ALA A 146 14.83 0.56 6.17
C ALA A 146 15.35 1.54 7.24
N LEU A 147 14.60 1.73 8.32
CA LEU A 147 15.01 2.57 9.45
C LEU A 147 16.27 2.02 10.14
N SER A 148 16.35 0.71 10.35
CA SER A 148 17.52 0.04 10.95
C SER A 148 18.77 0.19 10.08
N GLN A 149 18.66 0.01 8.75
CA GLN A 149 19.77 0.19 7.81
C GLN A 149 20.29 1.63 7.78
N VAL A 150 19.40 2.61 7.92
CA VAL A 150 19.73 4.04 7.89
C VAL A 150 20.31 4.52 9.23
N THR A 151 19.69 4.13 10.34
CA THR A 151 20.08 4.63 11.66
C THR A 151 21.20 3.82 12.31
N GLY A 152 21.44 2.59 11.86
CA GLY A 152 22.29 1.61 12.53
C GLY A 152 21.66 1.05 13.82
N LEU A 153 20.40 1.38 14.12
CA LEU A 153 19.69 0.85 15.28
C LEU A 153 19.40 -0.64 15.12
N HIS A 154 19.41 -1.36 16.25
CA HIS A 154 18.99 -2.75 16.27
C HIS A 154 17.53 -2.87 15.80
N ILE A 155 17.26 -3.84 14.91
CA ILE A 155 15.97 -3.96 14.23
C ILE A 155 14.76 -4.06 15.16
N TRP A 156 14.90 -4.73 16.32
CA TRP A 156 13.84 -4.80 17.35
C TRP A 156 13.42 -3.43 17.87
N PHE A 157 14.36 -2.49 18.09
CA PHE A 157 14.01 -1.13 18.52
C PHE A 157 13.36 -0.33 17.40
N ALA A 158 13.77 -0.55 16.15
CA ALA A 158 13.12 0.05 14.98
C ALA A 158 11.66 -0.43 14.83
N ILE A 159 11.42 -1.74 15.00
CA ILE A 159 10.05 -2.31 14.97
C ILE A 159 9.19 -1.73 16.10
N GLY A 160 9.72 -1.72 17.33
CA GLY A 160 8.99 -1.20 18.49
C GLY A 160 8.61 0.27 18.34
N SER A 161 9.56 1.12 17.92
CA SER A 161 9.31 2.55 17.73
C SER A 161 8.31 2.84 16.61
N CYS A 162 8.48 2.23 15.43
CA CYS A 162 7.54 2.37 14.31
C CYS A 162 6.13 1.90 14.70
N GLY A 163 6.01 0.75 15.38
CA GLY A 163 4.73 0.20 15.82
C GLY A 163 4.01 1.09 16.83
N ILE A 164 4.72 1.61 17.83
CA ILE A 164 4.16 2.51 18.85
C ILE A 164 3.67 3.81 18.20
N ILE A 165 4.51 4.46 17.40
CA ILE A 165 4.14 5.71 16.71
C ILE A 165 2.92 5.47 15.82
N CYS A 166 2.93 4.38 15.04
CA CYS A 166 1.83 4.03 14.15
C CYS A 166 0.50 3.81 14.90
N THR A 167 0.57 3.07 15.99
CA THR A 167 -0.60 2.79 16.84
C THR A 167 -1.14 4.09 17.45
N LEU A 168 -0.27 4.92 18.04
CA LEU A 168 -0.67 6.14 18.72
C LEU A 168 -1.39 7.12 17.79
N TYR A 169 -0.81 7.43 16.61
CA TYR A 169 -1.46 8.40 15.72
C TYR A 169 -2.76 7.84 15.13
N THR A 170 -2.82 6.53 14.85
CA THR A 170 -4.02 5.88 14.31
C THR A 170 -5.14 5.84 15.35
N SER A 171 -4.82 5.49 16.60
CA SER A 171 -5.78 5.46 17.70
C SER A 171 -6.34 6.84 18.04
N ILE A 172 -5.51 7.88 17.98
CA ILE A 172 -5.94 9.26 18.30
C ILE A 172 -6.71 9.90 17.13
N GLY A 173 -6.31 9.61 15.88
CA GLY A 173 -6.78 10.34 14.71
C GLY A 173 -7.95 9.73 13.94
N GLY A 174 -8.19 8.42 14.08
CA GLY A 174 -9.22 7.69 13.32
C GLY A 174 -9.02 7.74 11.81
N ILE A 175 -10.03 7.33 11.03
CA ILE A 175 -9.88 7.17 9.58
C ILE A 175 -9.59 8.49 8.85
N LYS A 176 -10.07 9.63 9.38
CA LYS A 176 -9.80 10.96 8.82
C LYS A 176 -8.30 11.30 8.88
N ALA A 177 -7.63 11.03 10.01
CA ALA A 177 -6.20 11.29 10.14
C ALA A 177 -5.39 10.35 9.26
N VAL A 178 -5.76 9.07 9.21
CA VAL A 178 -5.10 8.07 8.35
C VAL A 178 -5.13 8.50 6.89
N ILE A 179 -6.28 8.98 6.38
CA ILE A 179 -6.39 9.45 5.00
C ILE A 179 -5.44 10.62 4.70
N TRP A 180 -5.28 11.55 5.64
CA TRP A 180 -4.36 12.69 5.45
C TRP A 180 -2.88 12.28 5.54
N THR A 181 -2.54 11.37 6.44
CA THR A 181 -1.19 10.81 6.51
C THR A 181 -0.85 10.01 5.26
N ASP A 182 -1.80 9.26 4.72
CA ASP A 182 -1.65 8.51 3.45
C ASP A 182 -1.41 9.44 2.26
N VAL A 183 -2.15 10.56 2.19
CA VAL A 183 -1.96 11.58 1.14
C VAL A 183 -0.55 12.15 1.19
N ALA A 184 -0.07 12.55 2.37
CA ALA A 184 1.29 13.07 2.55
C ALA A 184 2.36 12.01 2.23
N GLN A 185 2.13 10.77 2.65
CA GLN A 185 3.01 9.63 2.36
C GLN A 185 3.09 9.34 0.86
N THR A 186 1.96 9.34 0.15
CA THR A 186 1.92 9.08 -1.30
C THR A 186 2.70 10.13 -2.07
N ILE A 187 2.53 11.42 -1.73
CA ILE A 187 3.28 12.51 -2.35
C ILE A 187 4.78 12.33 -2.12
N THR A 188 5.17 12.01 -0.88
CA THR A 188 6.58 11.78 -0.52
C THR A 188 7.20 10.62 -1.29
N ILE A 189 6.49 9.48 -1.35
CA ILE A 189 6.93 8.30 -2.11
C ILE A 189 7.09 8.64 -3.58
N PHE A 190 6.13 9.37 -4.17
CA PHE A 190 6.18 9.78 -5.57
C PHE A 190 7.44 10.61 -5.87
N PHE A 191 7.73 11.64 -5.07
CA PHE A 191 8.96 12.42 -5.22
C PHE A 191 10.21 11.57 -5.04
N GLY A 192 10.23 10.68 -4.04
CA GLY A 192 11.35 9.76 -3.79
C GLY A 192 11.66 8.83 -4.97
N ILE A 193 10.63 8.28 -5.61
CA ILE A 193 10.76 7.45 -6.81
C ILE A 193 11.30 8.29 -7.98
N VAL A 194 10.72 9.46 -8.25
CA VAL A 194 11.13 10.33 -9.36
C VAL A 194 12.60 10.72 -9.22
N LEU A 195 13.02 11.15 -8.03
CA LEU A 195 14.41 11.49 -7.75
C LEU A 195 15.34 10.28 -7.93
N SER A 196 14.94 9.11 -7.42
CA SER A 196 15.74 7.87 -7.56
C SER A 196 15.94 7.49 -9.03
N ILE A 197 14.92 7.65 -9.88
CA ILE A 197 15.01 7.41 -11.32
C ILE A 197 15.98 8.41 -11.98
N ILE A 198 15.86 9.70 -11.67
CA ILE A 198 16.72 10.75 -12.22
C ILE A 198 18.19 10.50 -11.85
N PHE A 199 18.50 10.27 -10.58
CA PHE A 199 19.85 9.96 -10.13
C PHE A 199 20.36 8.63 -10.72
N GLY A 200 19.48 7.64 -10.87
CA GLY A 200 19.80 6.39 -11.56
C GLY A 200 20.25 6.61 -13.01
N PHE A 201 19.55 7.47 -13.75
CA PHE A 201 19.92 7.83 -15.11
C PHE A 201 21.23 8.60 -15.19
N ILE A 202 21.46 9.56 -14.29
CA ILE A 202 22.71 10.34 -14.25
C ILE A 202 23.90 9.42 -13.96
N ASN A 203 23.80 8.57 -12.94
CA ASN A 203 24.91 7.70 -12.51
C ASN A 203 25.24 6.61 -13.54
N THR A 204 24.24 6.15 -14.31
CA THR A 204 24.44 5.14 -15.36
C THR A 204 25.03 5.73 -16.65
N GLY A 205 25.15 7.06 -16.76
CA GLY A 205 25.66 7.75 -17.96
C GLY A 205 24.59 8.06 -19.00
N GLY A 206 23.34 8.22 -18.57
CA GLY A 206 22.19 8.63 -19.40
C GLY A 206 21.20 7.50 -19.69
N ILE A 207 19.98 7.90 -20.10
CA ILE A 207 18.85 7.01 -20.37
C ILE A 207 19.22 5.94 -21.41
N ARG A 208 19.95 6.32 -22.46
CA ARG A 208 20.32 5.42 -23.56
C ARG A 208 21.14 4.22 -23.07
N LYS A 209 22.10 4.46 -22.18
CA LYS A 209 22.97 3.41 -21.63
C LYS A 209 22.21 2.46 -20.70
N VAL A 210 21.19 2.96 -20.00
CA VAL A 210 20.31 2.15 -19.14
C VAL A 210 19.50 1.17 -20.00
N PHE A 211 18.91 1.63 -21.09
CA PHE A 211 18.18 0.75 -22.01
C PHE A 211 19.11 -0.24 -22.70
N GLU A 212 20.32 0.16 -23.08
CA GLU A 212 21.33 -0.74 -23.65
C GLU A 212 21.71 -1.87 -22.67
N ILE A 213 21.95 -1.54 -21.39
CA ILE A 213 22.19 -2.54 -20.34
C ILE A 213 20.98 -3.46 -20.16
N ALA A 214 19.77 -2.92 -20.20
CA ALA A 214 18.54 -3.70 -20.04
C ALA A 214 18.30 -4.68 -21.21
N ILE A 215 18.61 -4.25 -22.44
CA ILE A 215 18.55 -5.09 -23.64
C ILE A 215 19.62 -6.17 -23.58
N ASN A 216 20.88 -5.81 -23.32
CA ASN A 216 22.00 -6.75 -23.24
C ASN A 216 21.82 -7.77 -22.10
N GLY A 217 21.15 -7.38 -21.02
CA GLY A 217 20.80 -8.26 -19.91
C GLY A 217 19.59 -9.17 -20.17
N ASN A 218 18.98 -9.15 -21.36
CA ASN A 218 17.73 -9.86 -21.68
C ASN A 218 16.58 -9.59 -20.69
N ARG A 219 16.58 -8.40 -20.08
CA ARG A 219 15.58 -8.00 -19.06
C ARG A 219 14.31 -7.42 -19.66
N ILE A 220 14.38 -6.99 -20.93
CA ILE A 220 13.25 -6.49 -21.67
C ILE A 220 12.54 -7.66 -22.35
N GLN A 221 11.50 -8.16 -21.71
CA GLN A 221 10.63 -9.21 -22.22
C GLN A 221 9.19 -8.72 -22.11
N PHE A 222 8.60 -8.38 -23.26
CA PHE A 222 7.25 -7.82 -23.32
C PHE A 222 6.18 -8.88 -23.58
N ALA A 223 6.48 -10.02 -24.21
CA ALA A 223 5.44 -10.96 -24.59
C ALA A 223 5.89 -12.41 -24.45
N ASN A 224 5.48 -13.05 -23.35
CA ASN A 224 5.37 -14.50 -23.27
C ASN A 224 3.88 -14.87 -23.22
N ILE A 225 3.34 -15.19 -24.40
CA ILE A 225 1.93 -15.53 -24.63
C ILE A 225 1.69 -17.05 -24.48
N THR A 226 2.69 -17.79 -23.98
CA THR A 226 2.58 -19.24 -23.80
C THR A 226 1.58 -19.56 -22.69
N PHE A 227 0.68 -20.51 -22.92
CA PHE A 227 -0.29 -20.98 -21.92
C PHE A 227 0.31 -22.09 -21.05
N ASP A 228 1.50 -21.84 -20.50
CA ASP A 228 2.21 -22.79 -19.66
C ASP A 228 2.13 -22.37 -18.19
N LEU A 229 1.48 -23.21 -17.39
CA LEU A 229 1.27 -23.02 -15.95
C LEU A 229 2.55 -23.19 -15.13
N SER A 230 3.61 -23.77 -15.71
CA SER A 230 4.91 -23.95 -15.03
C SER A 230 5.78 -22.68 -15.05
N THR A 231 5.44 -21.70 -15.89
CA THR A 231 6.19 -20.46 -16.02
C THR A 231 5.71 -19.41 -15.01
N ARG A 232 6.66 -18.71 -14.36
CA ARG A 232 6.38 -17.75 -13.27
C ARG A 232 5.43 -16.62 -13.71
N TYR A 233 5.62 -16.12 -14.92
CA TYR A 233 4.80 -15.04 -15.50
C TYR A 233 4.44 -15.35 -16.95
N THR A 234 3.13 -15.38 -17.22
CA THR A 234 2.57 -15.31 -18.56
C THR A 234 1.59 -14.15 -18.59
N ILE A 235 1.33 -13.60 -19.78
CA ILE A 235 0.33 -12.53 -19.91
C ILE A 235 -1.03 -13.00 -19.36
N TRP A 236 -1.38 -14.27 -19.60
CA TRP A 236 -2.63 -14.87 -19.11
C TRP A 236 -2.65 -15.05 -17.59
N SER A 237 -1.56 -15.52 -16.98
CA SER A 237 -1.51 -15.72 -15.53
C SER A 237 -1.57 -14.39 -14.78
N ILE A 238 -0.93 -13.34 -15.29
CA ILE A 238 -0.97 -12.01 -14.68
C ILE A 238 -2.33 -11.35 -14.89
N ILE A 239 -2.88 -11.35 -16.11
CA ILE A 239 -4.15 -10.67 -16.36
C ILE A 239 -5.28 -11.39 -15.63
N ILE A 240 -5.42 -12.71 -15.79
CA ILE A 240 -6.53 -13.44 -15.17
C ILE A 240 -6.28 -13.57 -13.67
N GLY A 241 -5.16 -14.19 -13.28
CA GLY A 241 -4.83 -14.42 -11.87
C GLY A 241 -4.67 -13.12 -11.07
N GLY A 242 -4.01 -12.11 -11.66
CA GLY A 242 -3.86 -10.80 -11.04
C GLY A 242 -5.20 -10.04 -10.94
N SER A 243 -6.09 -10.13 -11.93
CA SER A 243 -7.43 -9.50 -11.82
C SER A 243 -8.24 -10.11 -10.68
N PHE A 244 -8.22 -11.43 -10.51
CA PHE A 244 -8.90 -12.09 -9.40
C PHE A 244 -8.27 -11.70 -8.05
N TYR A 245 -6.94 -11.71 -7.97
CA TYR A 245 -6.22 -11.32 -6.76
C TYR A 245 -6.55 -9.89 -6.32
N THR A 246 -6.57 -8.96 -7.27
CA THR A 246 -6.79 -7.54 -7.00
C THR A 246 -8.24 -7.24 -6.68
N THR A 247 -9.17 -7.87 -7.38
CA THR A 247 -10.61 -7.81 -7.07
C THR A 247 -10.88 -8.33 -5.65
N ALA A 248 -10.27 -9.46 -5.26
CA ALA A 248 -10.40 -10.01 -3.92
C ALA A 248 -9.83 -9.06 -2.85
N GLY A 249 -8.67 -8.45 -3.12
CA GLY A 249 -8.08 -7.44 -2.24
C GLY A 249 -8.99 -6.23 -2.03
N TYR A 250 -9.53 -5.66 -3.12
CA TYR A 250 -10.40 -4.49 -3.05
C TYR A 250 -11.78 -4.79 -2.45
N SER A 251 -12.26 -6.02 -2.56
CA SER A 251 -13.59 -6.40 -2.05
C SER A 251 -13.61 -6.64 -0.54
N CYS A 252 -12.44 -6.78 0.09
CA CYS A 252 -12.27 -6.99 1.52
C CYS A 252 -11.91 -5.71 2.29
N LEU A 253 -11.63 -4.62 1.59
CA LEU A 253 -11.34 -3.27 2.12
C LEU A 253 -12.64 -2.47 2.29
#